data_AF-A0A432SHI2-F1
#
_entry.id   AF-A0A432SHI2-F1
#
_cell.length_a   1.000
_cell.length_b   1.000
_cell.length_c   1.000
_cell.angle_alpha   90.00
_cell.angle_beta   90.00
_cell.angle_gamma   90.00
#
_symmetry.space_group_name_H-M   'P 1'
#
loop_
_entity.id
_entity.type
_entity.pdbx_description
1 polymer ?
#
loop_
_entity_poly.entity_id
_entity_poly.type
_entity_poly.pdbx_seq_one_letter_code
_entity_poly.pdbx_strand_id
1 'polypeptide(L)'
;MPHIHLEERRQAGIPCHVGASRFEFIATNVNHSQEQLIAVEVEQKKFFILRKEGAKRLIKSDKITRPSPAYLMHTALLDYVTLTDANVLDSNVPAIEKNSHFQEVGALKPIAFFLKQFPQDRNIHIEIGFGSGR
;
A
#
# COMPACT_ATOMS: atom_id res chain seq x y z
N MET A 1 -0.98 8.40 3.42
CA MET A 1 -1.02 6.94 3.16
C MET A 1 -2.46 6.47 3.16
N PRO A 2 -2.83 5.56 2.26
CA PRO A 2 -4.16 4.96 2.21
C PRO A 2 -4.51 4.25 3.53
N HIS A 3 -5.67 4.55 4.09
CA HIS A 3 -6.18 3.97 5.33
C HIS A 3 -7.71 4.03 5.43
N ILE A 4 -8.26 3.12 6.24
CA ILE A 4 -9.70 2.98 6.49
C ILE A 4 -9.92 2.77 7.99
N HIS A 5 -10.84 3.54 8.57
CA HIS A 5 -11.40 3.28 9.88
C HIS A 5 -12.65 2.42 9.75
N LEU A 6 -12.72 1.32 10.50
CA LEU A 6 -13.78 0.33 10.32
C LEU A 6 -14.13 -0.41 11.61
N GLU A 7 -15.27 -1.10 11.58
CA GLU A 7 -15.70 -2.08 12.57
C GLU A 7 -15.86 -3.44 11.88
N GLU A 8 -15.02 -4.41 12.20
CA GLU A 8 -15.09 -5.74 11.60
C GLU A 8 -16.25 -6.52 12.23
N ARG A 9 -17.13 -7.08 11.40
CA ARG A 9 -18.24 -7.93 11.86
C ARG A 9 -17.82 -9.39 12.00
N ARG A 10 -16.76 -9.78 11.30
CA ARG A 10 -16.23 -11.15 11.29
C ARG A 10 -14.72 -11.14 11.40
N GLN A 11 -14.19 -12.19 12.03
CA GLN A 11 -12.75 -12.42 12.08
C GLN A 11 -12.24 -12.80 10.68
N ALA A 12 -11.08 -12.26 10.30
CA ALA A 12 -10.44 -12.59 9.03
C ALA A 12 -10.00 -14.07 9.02
N GLY A 13 -10.67 -14.90 8.21
CA GLY A 13 -10.24 -16.27 7.94
C GLY A 13 -9.07 -16.26 6.97
N ILE A 14 -7.84 -16.37 7.48
CA ILE A 14 -6.58 -16.33 6.70
C ILE A 14 -5.83 -17.65 6.92
N PRO A 15 -5.22 -18.28 5.89
CA PRO A 15 -5.05 -17.78 4.52
C PRO A 15 -6.33 -17.84 3.67
N CYS A 16 -6.51 -16.87 2.79
CA CYS A 16 -7.65 -16.82 1.87
C CYS A 16 -7.40 -15.94 0.65
N HIS A 17 -8.35 -15.95 -0.28
CA HIS A 17 -8.37 -15.10 -1.47
C HIS A 17 -9.70 -14.33 -1.51
N VAL A 18 -9.63 -13.01 -1.67
CA VAL A 18 -10.80 -12.12 -1.79
C VAL A 18 -10.51 -11.07 -2.84
N GLY A 19 -11.41 -10.91 -3.81
CA GLY A 19 -11.23 -9.95 -4.90
C GLY A 19 -9.96 -10.28 -5.72
N ALA A 20 -9.02 -9.34 -5.74
CA ALA A 20 -7.72 -9.52 -6.41
C ALA A 20 -6.57 -9.79 -5.41
N SER A 21 -6.90 -9.91 -4.12
CA SER A 21 -5.95 -10.00 -3.03
C SER A 21 -5.90 -11.42 -2.45
N ARG A 22 -4.67 -11.94 -2.27
CA ARG A 22 -4.41 -13.15 -1.49
C ARG A 22 -3.84 -12.76 -0.13
N PHE A 23 -4.57 -13.06 0.94
CA PHE A 23 -4.11 -12.87 2.31
C PHE A 23 -3.41 -14.15 2.79
N GLU A 24 -2.14 -14.04 3.20
CA GLU A 24 -1.31 -15.20 3.51
C GLU A 24 -1.28 -15.53 5.00
N PHE A 25 -0.91 -14.56 5.85
CA PHE A 25 -0.83 -14.75 7.31
C PHE A 25 -0.93 -13.43 8.05
N ILE A 26 -1.13 -13.52 9.37
CA ILE A 26 -1.11 -12.39 10.30
C ILE A 26 0.08 -12.56 11.25
N ALA A 27 0.89 -11.51 11.40
CA ALA A 27 1.94 -11.42 12.39
C ALA A 27 1.58 -10.36 13.45
N THR A 28 1.72 -10.71 14.72
CA THR A 28 1.44 -9.79 15.84
C THR A 28 2.75 -9.18 16.34
N ASN A 29 2.75 -7.88 16.61
CA ASN A 29 3.92 -7.21 17.17
C ASN A 29 4.06 -7.54 18.68
N VAL A 30 5.21 -8.07 19.08
CA VAL A 30 5.49 -8.47 20.49
C VAL A 30 5.51 -7.27 21.46
N ASN A 31 5.91 -6.09 20.98
CA ASN A 31 5.98 -4.86 21.78
C ASN A 31 4.69 -4.03 21.71
N HIS A 32 3.89 -4.25 20.67
CA HIS A 32 2.65 -3.54 20.42
C HIS A 32 1.55 -4.54 20.07
N SER A 33 1.00 -5.22 21.08
CA SER A 33 -0.03 -6.26 20.91
C SER A 33 -1.31 -5.79 20.22
N GLN A 34 -1.53 -4.47 20.16
CA GLN A 34 -2.63 -3.85 19.42
C GLN A 34 -2.35 -3.70 17.93
N GLU A 35 -1.17 -4.07 17.45
CA GLU A 35 -0.75 -3.94 16.05
C GLU A 35 -0.45 -5.31 15.43
N GLN A 36 -1.02 -5.52 14.25
CA GLN A 36 -0.86 -6.73 13.46
C GLN A 36 -0.49 -6.37 12.02
N LEU A 37 0.51 -7.04 11.49
CA LEU A 37 0.85 -7.00 10.07
C LEU A 37 0.18 -8.17 9.36
N ILE A 38 -0.50 -7.87 8.26
CA ILE A 38 -1.18 -8.86 7.44
C ILE A 38 -0.45 -8.93 6.11
N ALA A 39 0.08 -10.11 5.79
CA ALA A 39 0.76 -10.36 4.53
C ALA A 39 -0.28 -10.48 3.40
N VAL A 40 -0.12 -9.67 2.36
CA VAL A 40 -1.02 -9.67 1.20
C VAL A 40 -0.23 -9.69 -0.10
N GLU A 41 -0.74 -10.43 -1.07
CA GLU A 41 -0.27 -10.46 -2.45
C GLU A 41 -1.37 -9.96 -3.38
N VAL A 42 -1.06 -8.94 -4.20
CA VAL A 42 -1.95 -8.39 -5.25
C VAL A 42 -1.14 -8.25 -6.53
N GLU A 43 -1.63 -8.78 -7.65
CA GLU A 43 -0.93 -8.74 -8.96
C GLU A 43 0.57 -9.13 -8.85
N GLN A 44 0.88 -10.24 -8.16
CA GLN A 44 2.26 -10.75 -7.91
C GLN A 44 3.17 -9.81 -7.09
N LYS A 45 2.63 -8.73 -6.50
CA LYS A 45 3.33 -7.87 -5.56
C LYS A 45 2.94 -8.22 -4.14
N LYS A 46 3.94 -8.58 -3.33
CA LYS A 46 3.78 -8.86 -1.91
C LYS A 46 4.13 -7.64 -1.07
N PHE A 47 3.26 -7.33 -0.11
CA PHE A 47 3.46 -6.26 0.85
C PHE A 47 2.66 -6.54 2.14
N PHE A 48 2.81 -5.67 3.13
CA PHE A 48 2.05 -5.75 4.37
C PHE A 48 1.02 -4.62 4.45
N ILE A 49 -0.12 -4.94 5.05
CA ILE A 49 -1.04 -3.94 5.60
C ILE A 49 -1.03 -4.06 7.13
N LEU A 50 -1.15 -2.92 7.81
CA LEU A 50 -1.15 -2.82 9.25
C LEU A 50 -2.58 -2.66 9.75
N ARG A 51 -3.01 -3.60 10.61
CA ARG A 51 -4.25 -3.57 11.38
C ARG A 51 -3.93 -3.11 12.80
N LYS A 52 -4.61 -2.07 13.27
CA LYS A 52 -4.44 -1.52 14.61
C LYS A 52 -5.76 -1.50 15.37
N GLU A 53 -5.74 -2.08 16.58
CA GLU A 53 -6.85 -2.02 17.52
C GLU A 53 -6.96 -0.63 18.17
N GLY A 54 -8.19 -0.26 18.51
CA GLY A 54 -8.53 1.04 19.12
C GLY A 54 -10.04 1.25 19.18
N ALA A 55 -10.51 2.43 19.60
CA ALA A 55 -11.93 2.77 19.63
C ALA A 55 -12.61 2.67 18.24
N LYS A 56 -11.83 2.97 17.19
CA LYS A 56 -12.13 2.65 15.79
C LYS A 56 -10.95 1.84 15.28
N ARG A 57 -11.16 0.63 14.75
CA ARG A 57 -10.05 -0.14 14.16
C ARG A 57 -9.55 0.59 12.93
N LEU A 58 -8.24 0.55 12.73
CA LEU A 58 -7.56 1.19 11.61
C LEU A 58 -6.86 0.13 10.78
N ILE A 59 -7.16 0.08 9.48
CA ILE A 59 -6.39 -0.69 8.50
C ILE A 59 -5.67 0.29 7.57
N LYS A 60 -4.37 0.11 7.35
CA LYS A 60 -3.58 1.00 6.49
C LYS A 60 -2.42 0.26 5.82
N SER A 61 -1.87 0.87 4.78
CA SER A 61 -0.61 0.39 4.17
C SER A 61 0.56 0.48 5.15
N ASP A 62 1.43 -0.52 5.14
CA ASP A 62 2.70 -0.47 5.89
C ASP A 62 3.70 0.51 5.24
N LYS A 63 4.51 1.16 6.08
CA LYS A 63 5.48 2.17 5.65
C LYS A 63 6.79 1.59 5.10
N ILE A 64 7.10 0.35 5.44
CA ILE A 64 8.45 -0.23 5.34
C ILE A 64 8.57 -1.09 4.08
N THR A 65 7.50 -1.76 3.67
CA THR A 65 7.48 -2.44 2.37
C THR A 65 7.65 -1.43 1.24
N ARG A 66 8.56 -1.72 0.29
CA ARG A 66 8.79 -0.93 -0.94
C ARG A 66 7.48 -0.35 -1.46
N PRO A 67 7.43 0.92 -1.91
CA PRO A 67 6.19 1.55 -2.34
C PRO A 67 5.53 0.68 -3.40
N SER A 68 4.50 -0.07 -2.99
CA SER A 68 3.61 -0.74 -3.91
C SER A 68 2.76 0.34 -4.56
N PRO A 69 2.42 0.23 -5.86
CA PRO A 69 1.55 1.18 -6.50
C PRO A 69 0.31 1.45 -5.64
N ALA A 70 -0.07 2.72 -5.50
CA ALA A 70 -1.19 3.13 -4.64
C ALA A 70 -2.47 2.32 -4.93
N TYR A 71 -2.68 2.01 -6.21
CA TYR A 71 -3.73 1.11 -6.68
C TYR A 71 -3.74 -0.25 -5.96
N LEU A 72 -2.61 -0.96 -5.88
CA LEU A 72 -2.53 -2.27 -5.23
C LEU A 72 -2.82 -2.18 -3.73
N MET A 73 -2.35 -1.10 -3.09
CA MET A 73 -2.65 -0.85 -1.68
C MET A 73 -4.15 -0.57 -1.47
N HIS A 74 -4.78 0.20 -2.35
CA HIS A 74 -6.22 0.48 -2.26
C HIS A 74 -7.03 -0.81 -2.43
N THR A 75 -6.69 -1.63 -3.42
CA THR A 75 -7.31 -2.94 -3.66
C THR A 75 -7.21 -3.83 -2.43
N ALA A 76 -6.01 -4.00 -1.85
CA ALA A 76 -5.85 -4.82 -0.64
C ALA A 76 -6.67 -4.32 0.55
N LEU A 77 -6.75 -3.00 0.76
CA LEU A 77 -7.52 -2.43 1.88
C LEU A 77 -9.02 -2.64 1.68
N LEU A 78 -9.54 -2.48 0.45
CA LEU A 78 -10.95 -2.70 0.14
C LEU A 78 -11.32 -4.20 0.18
N ASP A 79 -10.46 -5.07 -0.35
CA ASP A 79 -10.65 -6.53 -0.27
C ASP A 79 -10.63 -7.00 1.19
N TYR A 80 -9.85 -6.36 2.08
CA TYR A 80 -9.85 -6.65 3.51
C TYR A 80 -11.16 -6.24 4.21
N VAL A 81 -11.74 -5.09 3.82
CA VAL A 81 -13.08 -4.68 4.28
C VAL A 81 -14.12 -5.74 3.89
N THR A 82 -14.06 -6.25 2.65
CA THR A 82 -14.94 -7.33 2.19
C THR A 82 -14.71 -8.64 2.95
N LEU A 83 -13.45 -9.03 3.15
CA LEU A 83 -13.08 -10.24 3.89
C LEU A 83 -13.69 -10.28 5.30
N THR A 84 -13.71 -9.13 5.98
CA THR A 84 -14.15 -9.00 7.37
C THR A 84 -15.61 -8.60 7.52
N ASP A 85 -16.33 -8.43 6.39
CA ASP A 85 -17.68 -7.84 6.35
C ASP A 85 -17.76 -6.54 7.17
N ALA A 86 -16.72 -5.71 7.07
CA ALA A 86 -16.55 -4.57 7.95
C ALA A 86 -17.48 -3.41 7.59
N ASN A 87 -18.00 -2.74 8.63
CA ASN A 87 -18.66 -1.46 8.51
C ASN A 87 -17.59 -0.36 8.40
N VAL A 88 -17.54 0.35 7.28
CA VAL A 88 -16.59 1.45 7.07
C VAL A 88 -17.11 2.70 7.77
N LEU A 89 -16.33 3.24 8.71
CA LEU A 89 -16.65 4.45 9.46
C LEU A 89 -16.10 5.71 8.80
N ASP A 90 -14.89 5.62 8.24
CA ASP A 90 -14.20 6.71 7.54
C ASP A 90 -13.12 6.11 6.62
N SER A 91 -12.87 6.74 5.47
CA SER A 91 -11.92 6.22 4.47
C SER A 91 -11.34 7.34 3.63
N ASN A 92 -10.02 7.32 3.44
CA ASN A 92 -9.36 8.13 2.41
C ASN A 92 -8.95 7.31 1.17
N VAL A 93 -9.46 6.07 1.08
CA VAL A 93 -9.22 5.16 -0.05
C VAL A 93 -10.35 5.36 -1.06
N PRO A 94 -10.07 5.89 -2.27
CA PRO A 94 -11.09 6.05 -3.31
C PRO A 94 -11.59 4.68 -3.79
N ALA A 95 -12.86 4.62 -4.18
CA ALA A 95 -13.42 3.46 -4.88
C ALA A 95 -12.63 3.19 -6.18
N ILE A 96 -12.51 1.91 -6.52
CA ILE A 96 -11.51 1.37 -7.46
C ILE A 96 -11.75 1.90 -8.88
N GLU A 97 -11.01 2.95 -9.26
CA GLU A 97 -10.66 3.17 -10.66
C GLU A 97 -9.15 2.93 -10.80
N LYS A 98 -8.79 1.88 -11.55
CA LYS A 98 -7.42 1.71 -12.03
C LYS A 98 -7.19 2.88 -12.98
N ASN A 99 -6.47 3.91 -12.55
CA ASN A 99 -6.05 5.00 -13.42
C ASN A 99 -5.23 4.40 -14.58
N SER A 100 -5.90 4.11 -15.69
CA SER A 100 -5.34 3.59 -16.94
C SER A 100 -4.40 4.60 -17.62
N HIS A 101 -4.37 5.83 -17.11
CA HIS A 101 -3.51 6.93 -17.54
C HIS A 101 -2.16 7.02 -16.81
N PHE A 102 -1.68 5.97 -16.12
CA PHE A 102 -0.25 5.89 -15.85
C PHE A 102 0.49 5.59 -17.16
N GLN A 103 0.64 6.61 -18.00
CA GLN A 103 1.69 6.64 -19.01
C GLN A 103 3.00 6.31 -18.32
N GLU A 104 3.82 5.46 -18.94
CA GLU A 104 5.17 5.19 -18.44
C GLU A 104 5.84 6.52 -18.08
N VAL A 105 6.18 6.70 -16.81
CA VAL A 105 6.80 7.92 -16.31
C VAL A 105 8.23 7.95 -16.86
N GLY A 106 8.40 8.43 -18.09
CA GLY A 106 9.71 8.53 -18.76
C GLY A 106 10.70 9.43 -18.04
N ALA A 107 10.23 10.20 -17.04
CA ALA A 107 11.04 11.01 -16.13
C ALA A 107 11.81 10.16 -15.11
N LEU A 108 11.29 8.99 -14.72
CA LEU A 108 12.00 8.08 -13.81
C LEU A 108 12.99 7.25 -14.62
N LYS A 109 14.27 7.53 -14.43
CA LYS A 109 15.34 6.82 -15.14
C LYS A 109 15.89 5.68 -14.26
N PRO A 110 16.04 4.45 -14.79
CA PRO A 110 16.70 3.38 -14.06
C PRO A 110 18.18 3.69 -13.88
N ILE A 111 18.84 3.07 -12.90
CA ILE A 111 20.29 3.27 -12.66
C ILE A 111 21.14 3.05 -13.91
N ALA A 112 20.75 2.11 -14.78
CA ALA A 112 21.44 1.83 -16.03
C ALA A 112 21.46 3.02 -17.00
N PHE A 113 20.46 3.90 -16.98
CA PHE A 113 20.46 5.14 -17.75
C PHE A 113 21.59 6.06 -17.29
N PHE A 114 21.75 6.21 -15.97
CA PHE A 114 22.79 7.07 -15.40
C PHE A 114 24.20 6.60 -15.74
N LEU A 115 24.39 5.29 -15.88
CA LEU A 115 25.68 4.69 -16.23
C LEU A 115 26.02 4.77 -17.72
N LYS A 116 25.01 4.67 -18.60
CA LYS A 116 25.23 4.46 -20.04
C LYS A 116 24.85 5.63 -20.94
N GLN A 117 23.91 6.45 -20.50
CA GLN A 117 23.22 7.43 -21.36
C GLN A 117 23.17 8.82 -20.75
N PHE A 118 23.65 9.00 -19.52
CA PHE A 118 23.62 10.29 -18.85
C PHE A 118 24.64 11.25 -19.48
N PRO A 119 24.22 12.47 -19.86
CA PRO A 119 25.13 13.45 -20.43
C PRO A 119 26.25 13.80 -19.45
N GLN A 120 27.50 13.69 -19.88
CA GLN A 120 28.68 14.01 -19.06
C GLN A 120 29.17 15.45 -19.29
N ASP A 121 28.89 16.03 -20.46
CA ASP A 121 29.34 17.36 -20.84
C ASP A 121 28.30 18.45 -20.60
N ARG A 122 27.62 18.41 -19.44
CA ARG A 122 26.65 19.45 -19.05
C ARG A 122 26.76 19.76 -17.57
N ASN A 123 26.44 21.01 -17.22
CA ASN A 123 26.27 21.40 -15.83
C ASN A 123 25.05 20.68 -15.25
N ILE A 124 25.23 19.96 -14.16
CA ILE A 124 24.19 19.16 -13.50
C ILE A 124 23.81 19.86 -12.20
N HIS A 125 22.52 20.15 -12.04
CA HIS A 125 21.96 20.56 -10.75
C HIS A 125 21.21 19.38 -10.14
N ILE A 126 21.56 19.02 -8.91
CA ILE A 126 20.94 17.90 -8.18
C ILE A 126 20.19 18.49 -7.00
N GLU A 127 18.88 18.26 -6.97
CA GLU A 127 18.04 18.59 -5.83
C GLU A 127 17.71 17.31 -5.06
N ILE A 128 17.88 17.33 -3.75
CA ILE A 128 17.61 16.19 -2.86
C ILE A 128 16.56 16.63 -1.84
N GLY A 129 15.36 16.06 -1.93
CA GLY A 129 14.28 16.25 -0.97
C GLY A 129 13.14 17.13 -1.50
N PHE A 130 12.24 16.54 -2.28
CA PHE A 130 11.00 17.20 -2.63
C PHE A 130 9.98 17.02 -1.49
N GLY A 131 9.76 18.10 -0.73
CA GLY A 131 8.47 18.36 -0.06
C GLY A 131 7.38 18.68 -1.09
N SER A 132 6.20 19.16 -0.68
CA SER A 132 4.96 19.21 -1.50
C SER A 132 4.97 20.06 -2.79
N GLY A 133 6.12 20.45 -3.34
CA GLY A 133 6.18 21.29 -4.54
C GLY A 133 5.39 22.60 -4.38
N ARG A 134 5.36 23.13 -3.15
CA ARG A 134 4.91 24.47 -2.80
C ARG A 134 6.07 25.20 -2.17
#